data_AF-A0A430BS57-F1
#
_entry.id   AF-A0A430BS57-F1
#
_cell.length_a   1.000
_cell.length_b   1.000
_cell.length_c   1.000
_cell.angle_alpha   90.00
_cell.angle_beta   90.00
_cell.angle_gamma   90.00
#
_symmetry.space_group_name_H-M   'P 1'
#
loop_
_entity.id
_entity.type
_entity.pdbx_description
1 polymer ?
#
loop_
_entity_poly.entity_id
_entity_poly.type
_entity_poly.pdbx_seq_one_letter_code
_entity_poly.pdbx_strand_id
1 'polypeptide(L)'
;MSGDMAMDYQYDVFVSYRRNSFSLKWIEEEFLPELVPRLELELGREPKVFWDEASADDGQVIQTRILDALRDSRCLLSLLSGPYFTSIWCSAEWHTFRERAERAGLLANGRTLTIPIQWHDGDNYLDLLQGGRGPHTLNFSRFRLNGAWRGTPVHVEFQNELNGLADSIRRLIEGTPPYDPAGVIVRPEQVTRTQLSPGEWTYKLGGLPR
;
A
#
# COMPACT_ATOMS: atom_id res chain seq x y z
N MET A 1 -37.35 3.20 -13.38
CA MET A 1 -35.94 3.61 -13.54
C MET A 1 -35.23 3.18 -12.27
N SER A 2 -34.73 1.96 -12.26
CA SER A 2 -33.92 1.41 -11.17
C SER A 2 -32.58 2.14 -11.19
N GLY A 3 -32.29 2.91 -10.13
CA GLY A 3 -30.99 3.52 -9.96
C GLY A 3 -29.94 2.43 -9.86
N ASP A 4 -28.92 2.50 -10.71
CA ASP A 4 -27.65 1.85 -10.44
C ASP A 4 -27.19 2.37 -9.08
N MET A 5 -27.29 1.55 -8.03
CA MET A 5 -26.48 1.80 -6.85
C MET A 5 -25.04 1.65 -7.32
N ALA A 6 -24.35 2.77 -7.52
CA ALA A 6 -22.94 2.76 -7.79
C ALA A 6 -22.27 2.04 -6.62
N MET A 7 -21.82 0.81 -6.86
CA MET A 7 -20.98 0.09 -5.92
C MET A 7 -19.71 0.91 -5.77
N ASP A 8 -19.36 1.30 -4.56
CA ASP A 8 -18.18 2.11 -4.26
C ASP A 8 -17.18 1.28 -3.42
N TYR A 9 -15.93 1.76 -3.39
CA TYR A 9 -14.90 1.19 -2.55
C TYR A 9 -15.32 1.23 -1.06
N GLN A 10 -15.09 0.12 -0.36
CA GLN A 10 -15.35 0.04 1.08
C GLN A 10 -14.26 0.71 1.91
N TYR A 11 -13.03 0.75 1.39
CA TYR A 11 -11.88 1.33 2.06
C TYR A 11 -11.19 2.37 1.18
N ASP A 12 -10.65 3.39 1.82
CA ASP A 12 -9.78 4.37 1.20
C ASP A 12 -8.38 3.82 1.05
N VAL A 13 -7.85 3.17 2.08
CA VAL A 13 -6.47 2.73 2.14
C VAL A 13 -6.39 1.29 2.61
N PHE A 14 -5.64 0.46 1.88
CA PHE A 14 -5.16 -0.84 2.33
C PHE A 14 -3.74 -0.71 2.84
N VAL A 15 -3.47 -1.04 4.10
CA VAL A 15 -2.12 -1.03 4.68
C VAL A 15 -1.50 -2.42 4.56
N SER A 16 -0.46 -2.53 3.76
CA SER A 16 0.30 -3.76 3.54
C SER A 16 1.65 -3.69 4.23
N TYR A 17 1.98 -4.70 5.02
CA TYR A 17 3.22 -4.77 5.76
C TYR A 17 3.64 -6.22 6.04
N ARG A 18 4.94 -6.45 6.23
CA ARG A 18 5.40 -7.75 6.72
C ARG A 18 5.03 -7.87 8.20
N ARG A 19 4.01 -8.66 8.50
CA ARG A 19 3.56 -8.92 9.87
C ARG A 19 4.65 -9.56 10.74
N ASN A 20 4.97 -8.86 11.83
CA ASN A 20 5.71 -9.34 12.99
C ASN A 20 5.32 -8.45 14.19
N SER A 21 5.71 -8.83 15.41
CA SER A 21 5.35 -8.07 16.61
C SER A 21 5.82 -6.61 16.60
N PHE A 22 6.95 -6.33 15.94
CA PHE A 22 7.54 -4.99 15.88
C PHE A 22 6.75 -4.06 14.96
N SER A 23 6.45 -4.51 13.74
CA SER A 23 5.64 -3.78 12.76
C SER A 23 4.20 -3.61 13.24
N LEU A 24 3.55 -4.67 13.71
CA LEU A 24 2.16 -4.58 14.21
C LEU A 24 2.05 -3.49 15.28
N LYS A 25 2.92 -3.55 16.30
CA LYS A 25 2.94 -2.57 17.39
C LYS A 25 3.21 -1.14 16.89
N TRP A 26 4.15 -0.96 15.97
CA TRP A 26 4.45 0.37 15.42
C TRP A 26 3.25 0.95 14.66
N ILE A 27 2.58 0.12 13.85
CA ILE A 27 1.44 0.57 13.06
C ILE A 27 0.28 0.93 13.98
N GLU A 28 0.00 0.08 14.98
CA GLU A 28 -1.09 0.22 15.95
C GLU A 28 -0.91 1.41 16.92
N GLU A 29 0.30 1.60 17.46
CA GLU A 29 0.52 2.57 18.55
C GLU A 29 1.07 3.92 18.10
N GLU A 30 1.71 3.97 16.92
CA GLU A 30 2.41 5.18 16.45
C GLU A 30 1.87 5.69 15.11
N PHE A 31 1.71 4.80 14.12
CA PHE A 31 1.47 5.21 12.75
C PHE A 31 0.02 5.61 12.46
N LEU A 32 -0.94 4.69 12.60
CA LEU A 32 -2.33 5.01 12.30
C LEU A 32 -2.97 6.00 13.28
N PRO A 33 -2.70 5.95 14.60
CA PRO A 33 -3.24 6.94 15.52
C PRO A 33 -2.88 8.39 15.16
N GLU A 34 -1.72 8.60 14.53
CA GLU A 34 -1.30 9.92 14.06
C GLU A 34 -1.72 10.18 12.59
N LEU A 35 -1.71 9.18 11.71
CA LEU A 35 -2.07 9.35 10.30
C LEU A 35 -3.57 9.57 10.10
N VAL A 36 -4.43 8.80 10.77
CA VAL A 36 -5.88 8.79 10.54
C VAL A 36 -6.53 10.17 10.78
N PRO A 37 -6.27 10.88 11.89
CA PRO A 37 -6.83 12.21 12.11
C PRO A 37 -6.37 13.23 11.05
N ARG A 38 -5.13 13.12 10.57
CA ARG A 38 -4.61 13.99 9.49
C ARG A 38 -5.31 13.70 8.18
N LEU A 39 -5.49 12.43 7.86
CA LEU A 39 -6.22 12.02 6.65
C LEU A 39 -7.70 12.41 6.72
N GLU A 40 -8.33 12.38 7.89
CA GLU A 40 -9.69 12.89 8.09
C GLU A 40 -9.80 14.38 7.74
N LEU A 41 -8.83 15.20 8.18
CA LEU A 41 -8.78 16.63 7.83
C LEU A 41 -8.61 16.84 6.32
N GLU A 42 -7.76 16.04 5.67
CA GLU A 42 -7.53 16.10 4.22
C GLU A 42 -8.76 15.66 3.41
N LEU A 43 -9.52 14.68 3.89
CA LEU A 43 -10.71 14.14 3.20
C LEU A 43 -12.01 14.87 3.56
N GLY A 44 -12.06 15.58 4.69
CA GLY A 44 -13.29 16.16 5.23
C GLY A 44 -14.30 15.12 5.73
N ARG A 45 -13.87 13.88 5.94
CA ARG A 45 -14.66 12.76 6.50
C ARG A 45 -13.75 11.71 7.11
N GLU A 46 -14.32 10.86 7.95
CA GLU A 46 -13.60 9.71 8.51
C GLU A 46 -13.03 8.81 7.39
N PRO A 47 -11.71 8.55 7.38
CA PRO A 47 -11.08 7.65 6.41
C PRO A 47 -11.35 6.19 6.79
N LYS A 48 -11.64 5.37 5.79
CA LYS A 48 -11.82 3.93 5.98
C LYS A 48 -10.51 3.21 5.66
N VAL A 49 -9.76 2.83 6.69
CA VAL A 49 -8.48 2.15 6.52
C VAL A 49 -8.64 0.66 6.81
N PHE A 50 -8.25 -0.17 5.85
CA PHE A 50 -8.08 -1.60 6.06
C PHE A 50 -6.63 -1.90 6.44
N TRP A 51 -6.46 -2.64 7.52
CA TRP A 51 -5.20 -3.27 7.90
C TRP A 51 -5.52 -4.62 8.54
N ASP A 52 -4.62 -5.59 8.43
CA ASP A 52 -4.83 -6.88 9.12
C ASP A 52 -4.52 -6.72 10.61
N GLU A 53 -5.53 -6.36 11.41
CA GLU A 53 -5.48 -6.47 12.87
C GLU A 53 -5.40 -7.95 13.27
N ALA A 54 -4.70 -8.23 14.35
CA ALA A 54 -4.61 -9.58 14.89
C ALA A 54 -5.97 -10.04 15.46
N SER A 55 -6.92 -10.43 14.60
CA SER A 55 -8.17 -11.03 15.05
C SER A 55 -7.99 -12.53 15.31
N ALA A 56 -8.76 -13.05 16.27
CA ALA A 56 -8.83 -14.48 16.62
C ALA A 56 -9.63 -15.32 15.61
N ASP A 57 -9.80 -14.81 14.39
CA ASP A 57 -10.58 -15.42 13.32
C ASP A 57 -9.85 -16.62 12.73
N ASP A 58 -10.59 -17.54 12.11
CA ASP A 58 -9.98 -18.66 11.41
C ASP A 58 -9.15 -18.18 10.19
N GLY A 59 -8.14 -18.97 9.82
CA GLY A 59 -7.24 -18.59 8.73
C GLY A 59 -7.90 -18.44 7.35
N GLN A 60 -9.04 -19.07 7.08
CA GLN A 60 -9.74 -18.97 5.78
C GLN A 60 -10.62 -17.72 5.69
N VAL A 61 -11.27 -17.34 6.79
CA VAL A 61 -12.05 -16.11 6.94
C VAL A 61 -11.14 -14.90 6.80
N ILE A 62 -9.96 -14.93 7.45
CA ILE A 62 -8.95 -13.87 7.31
C ILE A 62 -8.52 -13.70 5.85
N GLN A 63 -8.21 -14.81 5.17
CA GLN A 63 -7.79 -14.77 3.76
C GLN A 63 -8.89 -14.18 2.85
N THR A 64 -10.14 -14.60 3.04
CA THR A 64 -11.26 -14.08 2.25
C THR A 64 -11.42 -12.57 2.47
N ARG A 65 -11.39 -12.13 3.73
CA ARG A 65 -11.47 -10.71 4.10
C ARG A 65 -10.36 -9.88 3.48
N ILE A 66 -9.11 -10.38 3.50
CA ILE A 66 -7.97 -9.70 2.88
C ILE A 66 -8.16 -9.57 1.37
N LEU A 67 -8.59 -10.65 0.69
CA LEU A 67 -8.81 -10.63 -0.76
C LEU A 67 -9.94 -9.66 -1.16
N ASP A 68 -11.04 -9.64 -0.40
CA ASP A 68 -12.11 -8.67 -0.63
C ASP A 68 -11.61 -7.24 -0.40
N ALA A 69 -10.88 -6.99 0.68
CA ALA A 69 -10.30 -5.68 0.96
C ALA A 69 -9.32 -5.21 -0.12
N LEU A 70 -8.59 -6.11 -0.79
CA LEU A 70 -7.73 -5.75 -1.92
C LEU A 70 -8.50 -5.17 -3.11
N ARG A 71 -9.67 -5.74 -3.43
CA ARG A 71 -10.58 -5.20 -4.46
C ARG A 71 -11.24 -3.93 -3.97
N ASP A 72 -11.66 -3.93 -2.71
CA ASP A 72 -12.55 -2.91 -2.14
C ASP A 72 -11.82 -1.71 -1.55
N SER A 73 -10.50 -1.64 -1.70
CA SER A 73 -9.69 -0.48 -1.30
C SER A 73 -9.29 0.39 -2.50
N ARG A 74 -9.33 1.72 -2.32
CA ARG A 74 -8.92 2.68 -3.36
C ARG A 74 -7.43 2.63 -3.64
N CYS A 75 -6.61 2.53 -2.61
CA CYS A 75 -5.16 2.51 -2.74
C CYS A 75 -4.42 1.61 -1.76
N LEU A 76 -3.15 1.38 -2.05
CA LEU A 76 -2.23 0.60 -1.25
C LEU A 76 -1.20 1.50 -0.56
N LEU A 77 -1.04 1.33 0.74
CA LEU A 77 0.06 1.89 1.53
C LEU A 77 0.98 0.75 1.96
N SER A 78 2.16 0.67 1.35
CA SER A 78 3.09 -0.46 1.55
C SER A 78 4.23 -0.08 2.48
N LEU A 79 4.29 -0.66 3.67
CA LEU A 79 5.42 -0.52 4.59
C LEU A 79 6.53 -1.51 4.21
N LEU A 80 7.46 -1.01 3.41
CA LEU A 80 8.57 -1.76 2.85
C LEU A 80 9.60 -2.08 3.93
N SER A 81 9.89 -3.37 4.06
CA SER A 81 10.95 -3.92 4.88
C SER A 81 11.76 -4.92 4.07
N GLY A 82 12.95 -5.31 4.55
CA GLY A 82 13.79 -6.32 3.89
C GLY A 82 13.02 -7.57 3.40
N PRO A 83 12.14 -8.19 4.22
CA PRO A 83 11.34 -9.34 3.81
C PRO A 83 9.99 -9.03 3.13
N TYR A 84 9.72 -7.78 2.73
CA TYR A 84 8.40 -7.42 2.17
C TYR A 84 8.11 -8.19 0.88
N PHE A 85 8.98 -8.10 -0.12
CA PHE A 85 8.79 -8.79 -1.41
C PHE A 85 9.12 -10.30 -1.37
N THR A 86 9.69 -10.81 -0.27
CA THR A 86 9.81 -12.27 -0.07
C THR A 86 8.56 -12.87 0.58
N SER A 87 7.67 -12.03 1.10
CA SER A 87 6.34 -12.42 1.55
C SER A 87 5.42 -12.55 0.34
N ILE A 88 4.92 -13.76 0.12
CA ILE A 88 4.00 -14.07 -0.99
C ILE A 88 2.72 -13.24 -0.92
N TRP A 89 2.22 -12.97 0.30
CA TRP A 89 1.05 -12.13 0.55
C TRP A 89 1.31 -10.67 0.21
N CYS A 90 2.34 -10.05 0.80
CA CYS A 90 2.67 -8.65 0.53
C CYS A 90 2.96 -8.41 -0.97
N SER A 91 3.59 -9.37 -1.64
CA SER A 91 3.82 -9.32 -3.09
C SER A 91 2.52 -9.39 -3.89
N ALA A 92 1.60 -10.29 -3.52
CA ALA A 92 0.29 -10.41 -4.14
C ALA A 92 -0.54 -9.13 -3.98
N GLU A 93 -0.53 -8.53 -2.79
CA GLU A 93 -1.17 -7.25 -2.49
C GLU A 93 -0.59 -6.13 -3.38
N TRP A 94 0.73 -5.98 -3.43
CA TRP A 94 1.41 -5.03 -4.31
C TRP A 94 1.02 -5.22 -5.80
N HIS A 95 1.07 -6.45 -6.27
CA HIS A 95 0.77 -6.79 -7.66
C HIS A 95 -0.69 -6.54 -8.02
N THR A 96 -1.62 -6.74 -7.08
CA THR A 96 -3.03 -6.42 -7.28
C THR A 96 -3.22 -4.94 -7.63
N PHE A 97 -2.65 -4.03 -6.85
CA PHE A 97 -2.78 -2.60 -7.12
C PHE A 97 -1.98 -2.14 -8.35
N ARG A 98 -0.83 -2.76 -8.62
CA ARG A 98 -0.07 -2.49 -9.85
C ARG A 98 -0.85 -2.89 -11.10
N GLU A 99 -1.44 -4.07 -11.13
CA GLU A 99 -2.25 -4.58 -12.25
C GLU A 99 -3.52 -3.73 -12.43
N ARG A 100 -4.17 -3.32 -11.34
CA ARG A 100 -5.29 -2.36 -11.39
C ARG A 100 -4.86 -1.04 -12.03
N ALA A 101 -3.70 -0.50 -11.63
CA ALA A 101 -3.17 0.74 -12.20
C ALA A 101 -2.81 0.58 -13.70
N GLU A 102 -2.25 -0.56 -14.11
CA GLU A 102 -1.96 -0.86 -15.52
C GLU A 102 -3.24 -0.91 -16.36
N ARG A 103 -4.26 -1.68 -15.91
CA ARG A 103 -5.55 -1.80 -16.62
C ARG A 103 -6.30 -0.49 -16.72
N ALA A 104 -6.15 0.39 -15.73
CA ALA A 104 -6.71 1.73 -15.75
C ALA A 104 -5.86 2.73 -16.56
N GLY A 105 -4.75 2.31 -17.17
CA GLY A 105 -3.85 3.17 -17.95
C GLY A 105 -3.08 4.21 -17.11
N LEU A 106 -3.02 4.05 -15.79
CA LEU A 106 -2.35 4.99 -14.89
C LEU A 106 -0.82 4.91 -15.03
N LEU A 107 -0.27 3.69 -15.13
CA LEU A 107 1.18 3.47 -15.22
C LEU A 107 1.78 4.12 -16.48
N ALA A 108 1.05 4.15 -17.60
CA ALA A 108 1.47 4.81 -18.84
C ALA A 108 1.73 6.31 -18.64
N ASN A 109 1.02 6.95 -17.71
CA ASN A 109 1.13 8.36 -17.34
C ASN A 109 1.98 8.58 -16.09
N GLY A 110 2.74 7.57 -15.63
CA GLY A 110 3.56 7.65 -14.42
C GLY A 110 2.76 7.75 -13.12
N ARG A 111 1.45 7.46 -13.15
CA ARG A 111 0.58 7.41 -11.96
C ARG A 111 0.48 5.98 -11.44
N THR A 112 0.19 5.82 -10.17
CA THR A 112 0.07 4.51 -9.50
C THR A 112 -1.12 4.52 -8.54
N LEU A 113 -1.46 3.35 -7.98
CA LEU A 113 -2.40 3.20 -6.87
C LEU A 113 -1.69 2.82 -5.55
N THR A 114 -0.36 2.92 -5.52
CA THR A 114 0.47 2.48 -4.39
C THR A 114 1.38 3.60 -3.89
N ILE A 115 1.43 3.78 -2.57
CA ILE A 115 2.40 4.61 -1.85
C ILE A 115 3.35 3.68 -1.09
N PRO A 116 4.59 3.50 -1.56
CA PRO A 116 5.61 2.79 -0.81
C PRO A 116 6.21 3.69 0.28
N ILE A 117 6.27 3.16 1.50
CA ILE A 117 6.98 3.73 2.63
C ILE A 117 8.18 2.83 2.93
N GLN A 118 9.39 3.37 2.82
CA GLN A 118 10.60 2.72 3.32
C GLN A 118 10.57 2.75 4.86
N TRP A 119 10.23 1.61 5.48
CA TRP A 119 10.14 1.46 6.93
C TRP A 119 11.39 0.82 7.55
N HIS A 120 12.16 0.06 6.76
CA HIS A 120 13.45 -0.51 7.19
C HIS A 120 14.56 -0.17 6.20
N ASP A 121 15.76 0.11 6.71
CA ASP A 121 16.97 0.35 5.92
C ASP A 121 17.34 -0.95 5.17
N GLY A 122 17.01 -1.02 3.89
CA GLY A 122 17.31 -2.17 3.06
C GLY A 122 17.34 -1.74 1.60
N ASP A 123 18.53 -1.76 1.01
CA ASP A 123 18.73 -1.38 -0.40
C ASP A 123 18.01 -2.35 -1.36
N ASN A 124 17.74 -3.57 -0.90
CA ASN A 124 17.28 -4.69 -1.70
C ASN A 124 15.91 -4.51 -2.38
N TYR A 125 15.08 -3.56 -1.97
CA TYR A 125 13.75 -3.37 -2.57
C TYR A 125 13.60 -2.05 -3.33
N LEU A 126 14.52 -1.10 -3.16
CA LEU A 126 14.47 0.18 -3.88
C LEU A 126 14.77 -0.02 -5.37
N ASP A 127 15.65 -0.96 -5.72
CA ASP A 127 15.90 -1.36 -7.11
C ASP A 127 14.65 -1.89 -7.82
N LEU A 128 13.68 -2.45 -7.07
CA LEU A 128 12.39 -2.93 -7.59
C LEU A 128 11.44 -1.78 -7.96
N LEU A 129 11.69 -0.59 -7.40
CA LEU A 129 10.94 0.63 -7.68
C LEU A 129 11.61 1.50 -8.77
N GLN A 130 12.91 1.30 -9.01
CA GLN A 130 13.74 2.14 -9.88
C GLN A 130 13.65 1.84 -11.39
N GLY A 131 12.46 1.45 -11.88
CA GLY A 131 12.16 1.43 -13.32
C GLY A 131 12.00 2.82 -13.96
N GLY A 132 12.56 3.89 -13.38
CA GLY A 132 12.46 5.29 -13.86
C GLY A 132 11.06 5.92 -13.86
N ARG A 133 10.01 5.14 -13.56
CA ARG A 133 8.59 5.53 -13.51
C ARG A 133 7.84 4.95 -12.30
N GLY A 134 8.56 4.39 -11.32
CA GLY A 134 7.97 3.81 -10.12
C GLY A 134 7.43 4.88 -9.16
N PRO A 135 6.62 4.49 -8.15
CA PRO A 135 6.16 5.42 -7.14
C PRO A 135 7.34 6.05 -6.40
N HIS A 136 7.24 7.33 -6.04
CA HIS A 136 8.16 7.93 -5.08
C HIS A 136 8.02 7.25 -3.72
N THR A 137 9.14 6.90 -3.09
CA THR A 137 9.16 6.27 -1.77
C THR A 137 9.34 7.31 -0.68
N LEU A 138 8.48 7.27 0.35
CA LEU A 138 8.66 8.08 1.56
C LEU A 138 9.55 7.34 2.56
N ASN A 139 10.57 7.99 3.10
CA ASN A 139 11.51 7.34 4.02
C ASN A 139 11.13 7.56 5.48
N PHE A 140 10.63 6.49 6.11
CA PHE A 140 10.21 6.45 7.51
C PHE A 140 11.14 5.61 8.39
N SER A 141 12.29 5.14 7.86
CA SER A 141 13.14 4.18 8.57
C SER A 141 13.69 4.70 9.89
N ARG A 142 13.86 6.03 10.01
CA ARG A 142 14.27 6.73 11.25
C ARG A 142 13.20 6.73 12.34
N PHE A 143 11.92 6.54 12.01
CA PHE A 143 10.79 6.59 12.95
C PHE A 143 10.36 5.21 13.46
N ARG A 144 11.02 4.13 13.02
CA ARG A 144 10.62 2.74 13.32
C ARG A 144 10.67 2.37 14.81
N LEU A 145 11.45 3.10 15.61
CA LEU A 145 11.63 2.78 17.04
C LEU A 145 10.40 3.24 17.83
N ASN A 146 9.55 2.30 18.26
CA ASN A 146 8.32 2.58 19.00
C ASN A 146 8.59 3.47 20.23
N GLY A 147 7.94 4.62 20.29
CA GLY A 147 7.97 5.58 21.39
C GLY A 147 9.32 6.28 21.64
N ALA A 148 10.45 5.79 21.13
CA ALA A 148 11.79 6.25 21.52
C ALA A 148 12.07 7.71 21.14
N TRP A 149 11.36 8.24 20.14
CA TRP A 149 11.48 9.61 19.66
C TRP A 149 10.42 10.56 20.24
N ARG A 150 9.46 10.09 21.05
CA ARG A 150 8.46 10.95 21.68
C ARG A 150 9.13 11.97 22.60
N GLY A 151 8.74 13.24 22.49
CA GLY A 151 9.35 14.35 23.24
C GLY A 151 10.71 14.83 22.70
N THR A 152 11.16 14.32 21.55
CA THR A 152 12.36 14.78 20.84
C THR A 152 11.99 15.54 19.55
N PRO A 153 12.91 16.32 18.95
CA PRO A 153 12.66 16.95 17.65
C PRO A 153 12.29 15.97 16.52
N VAL A 154 12.72 14.71 16.61
CA VAL A 154 12.36 13.65 15.66
C VAL A 154 10.85 13.40 15.62
N HIS A 155 10.13 13.65 16.73
CA HIS A 155 8.67 13.58 16.74
C HIS A 155 8.04 14.62 15.81
N VAL A 156 8.56 15.86 15.79
CA VAL A 156 8.06 16.91 14.89
C VAL A 156 8.33 16.53 13.43
N GLU A 157 9.50 15.96 13.15
CA GLU A 157 9.82 15.45 11.81
C GLU A 157 8.83 14.36 11.38
N PHE A 158 8.54 13.38 12.24
CA PHE A 158 7.55 12.34 11.97
C PHE A 158 6.17 12.94 11.65
N GLN A 159 5.72 13.91 12.45
CA GLN A 159 4.44 14.57 12.23
C GLN A 159 4.39 15.34 10.90
N ASN A 160 5.49 15.98 10.50
CA ASN A 160 5.57 16.66 9.20
C ASN A 160 5.52 15.67 8.02
N GLU A 161 6.22 14.54 8.13
CA GLU A 161 6.19 13.48 7.11
C GLU A 161 4.77 12.87 7.00
N LEU A 162 4.06 12.72 8.12
CA LEU A 162 2.66 12.28 8.12
C LEU A 162 1.70 13.27 7.45
N ASN A 163 1.94 14.58 7.58
CA ASN A 163 1.13 15.59 6.87
C ASN A 163 1.31 15.43 5.34
N GLY A 164 2.56 15.28 4.87
CA GLY A 164 2.85 15.05 3.46
C GLY A 164 2.28 13.71 2.95
N LEU A 165 2.30 12.68 3.79
CA LEU A 165 1.71 11.39 3.48
C LEU A 165 0.17 11.48 3.36
N ALA A 166 -0.50 12.16 4.29
CA ALA A 166 -1.96 12.32 4.25
C ALA A 166 -2.43 13.02 2.96
N ASP A 167 -1.78 14.10 2.56
CA ASP A 167 -2.08 14.81 1.31
C ASP A 167 -1.77 13.94 0.07
N SER A 168 -0.72 13.11 0.13
CA SER A 168 -0.41 12.14 -0.92
C SER A 168 -1.48 11.05 -1.05
N ILE A 169 -1.98 10.54 0.08
CA ILE A 169 -3.10 9.58 0.12
C ILE A 169 -4.36 10.21 -0.47
N ARG A 170 -4.72 11.43 -0.04
CA ARG A 170 -5.88 12.18 -0.56
C ARG A 170 -5.82 12.32 -2.09
N ARG A 171 -4.70 12.79 -2.63
CA ARG A 171 -4.52 12.93 -4.09
C ARG A 171 -4.67 11.60 -4.83
N LEU A 172 -4.22 10.52 -4.22
CA LEU A 172 -4.27 9.22 -4.84
C LEU A 172 -5.68 8.62 -4.79
N ILE A 173 -6.44 8.85 -3.71
CA ILE A 173 -7.88 8.54 -3.56
C ILE A 173 -8.73 9.30 -4.60
N GLU A 174 -8.51 10.60 -4.76
CA GLU A 174 -9.19 11.44 -5.77
C GLU A 174 -8.89 10.98 -7.20
N GLY A 175 -7.72 10.39 -7.39
CA GLY A 175 -7.26 9.88 -8.66
C GLY A 175 -7.61 8.42 -8.95
N THR A 176 -8.25 7.71 -8.02
CA THR A 176 -8.58 6.28 -8.18
C THR A 176 -9.62 6.08 -9.29
N PRO A 177 -9.47 5.07 -10.17
CA PRO A 177 -10.50 4.76 -11.16
C PRO A 177 -11.82 4.34 -10.50
N PRO A 178 -12.95 4.43 -11.23
CA PRO A 178 -14.24 3.91 -10.74
C PRO A 178 -14.12 2.48 -10.22
N TYR A 179 -14.93 2.15 -9.22
CA TYR A 179 -14.96 0.82 -8.63
C TYR A 179 -15.31 -0.24 -9.68
N ASP A 180 -14.56 -1.35 -9.66
CA ASP A 180 -14.78 -2.51 -10.53
C ASP A 180 -15.08 -3.74 -9.66
N PRO A 181 -16.33 -4.24 -9.62
CA PRO A 181 -16.69 -5.42 -8.84
C PRO A 181 -16.05 -6.70 -9.37
N ALA A 182 -15.67 -6.74 -10.65
CA ALA A 182 -14.90 -7.83 -11.25
C ALA A 182 -13.38 -7.61 -11.10
N GLY A 183 -12.99 -6.58 -10.34
CA GLY A 183 -11.63 -6.09 -10.19
C GLY A 183 -10.61 -7.19 -9.97
N VAL A 184 -9.44 -7.02 -10.58
CA VAL A 184 -8.36 -8.01 -10.49
C VAL A 184 -7.85 -8.14 -9.06
N ILE A 185 -7.63 -9.39 -8.64
CA ILE A 185 -6.91 -9.74 -7.42
C ILE A 185 -5.82 -10.73 -7.83
N VAL A 186 -4.57 -10.37 -7.58
CA VAL A 186 -3.45 -11.31 -7.68
C VAL A 186 -3.43 -12.09 -6.38
N ARG A 187 -3.60 -13.41 -6.48
CA ARG A 187 -3.59 -14.31 -5.33
C ARG A 187 -2.16 -14.75 -5.00
N PRO A 188 -1.86 -15.10 -3.74
CA PRO A 188 -0.54 -15.57 -3.34
C PRO A 188 0.02 -16.67 -4.23
N GLU A 189 -0.79 -17.68 -4.57
CA GLU A 189 -0.41 -18.81 -5.42
C GLU A 189 -0.03 -18.42 -6.86
N GLN A 190 -0.38 -17.21 -7.30
CA GLN A 190 -0.04 -16.67 -8.62
C GLN A 190 1.30 -15.91 -8.61
N VAL A 191 1.86 -15.62 -7.44
CA VAL A 191 3.15 -14.93 -7.31
C VAL A 191 4.28 -15.90 -7.62
N THR A 192 4.95 -15.67 -8.74
CA THR A 192 6.07 -16.50 -9.22
C THR A 192 7.37 -16.15 -8.51
N ARG A 193 8.32 -17.08 -8.44
CA ARG A 193 9.63 -16.90 -7.78
C ARG A 193 10.45 -15.74 -8.35
N THR A 194 10.28 -15.40 -9.63
CA THR A 194 10.87 -14.21 -10.27
C THR A 194 10.32 -12.89 -9.75
N GLN A 195 9.10 -12.88 -9.19
CA GLN A 195 8.49 -11.72 -8.53
C GLN A 195 8.89 -11.61 -7.04
N LEU A 196 9.53 -12.65 -6.48
CA LEU A 196 9.94 -12.72 -5.07
C LEU A 196 11.43 -12.37 -4.84
N SER A 197 12.19 -12.06 -5.91
CA SER A 197 13.64 -11.83 -5.86
C SER A 197 13.99 -10.36 -6.12
N PRO A 198 14.83 -9.73 -5.28
CA PRO A 198 15.55 -8.52 -5.64
C PRO A 198 16.41 -8.74 -6.90
N GLY A 199 16.08 -8.09 -8.02
CA GLY A 199 17.02 -7.95 -9.16
C GLY A 199 16.73 -8.70 -10.47
N GLU A 200 15.62 -9.41 -10.63
CA GLU A 200 15.26 -10.04 -11.92
C GLU A 200 13.91 -9.57 -12.48
N TRP A 201 13.62 -8.26 -12.40
CA TRP A 201 12.61 -7.66 -13.28
C TRP A 201 13.20 -7.51 -14.69
N THR A 202 13.36 -8.62 -15.42
CA THR A 202 13.59 -8.53 -16.86
C THR A 202 12.28 -8.10 -17.52
N TYR A 203 12.18 -6.81 -17.83
CA TYR A 203 11.14 -6.30 -18.72
C TYR A 203 11.28 -7.04 -20.05
N LYS A 204 10.33 -7.92 -20.39
CA LYS A 204 10.05 -8.14 -21.80
C LYS A 204 9.42 -6.84 -22.29
N LEU A 205 10.24 -6.00 -22.94
CA LEU A 205 9.75 -4.99 -23.86
C LEU A 205 8.84 -5.73 -24.85
N GLY A 206 7.53 -5.61 -24.65
CA GLY A 206 6.57 -5.92 -25.70
C GLY A 206 7.02 -5.12 -26.92
N GLY A 207 7.35 -5.82 -27.99
CA GLY A 207 7.91 -5.22 -29.20
C GLY A 207 7.10 -4.01 -29.62
N LEU A 208 7.78 -2.88 -29.74
CA LEU A 208 7.26 -1.74 -30.49
C LEU A 208 6.95 -2.23 -31.91
N PRO A 209 5.78 -1.90 -32.49
CA PRO A 209 5.60 -2.05 -33.92
C PRO A 209 6.63 -1.18 -34.63
N ARG A 210 7.27 -1.74 -35.66
CA ARG A 210 8.14 -1.00 -36.59
C ARG A 210 7.34 0.02 -37.38
#